data_AF-A0A0R1H8M1-F1
#
_entry.id   AF-A0A0R1H8M1-F1
#
_cell.length_a   1.000
_cell.length_b   1.000
_cell.length_c   1.000
_cell.angle_alpha   90.00
_cell.angle_beta   90.00
_cell.angle_gamma   90.00
#
_symmetry.space_group_name_H-M   'P 1'
#
loop_
_entity.id
_entity.type
_entity.pdbx_description
1 polymer ?
#
loop_
_entity_poly.entity_id
_entity_poly.type
_entity_poly.pdbx_seq_one_letter_code
_entity_poly.pdbx_strand_id
1 'polypeptide(L)'
;MIDFEQLARQKVGFVYLARLIDYPDEALQSADFLAEFEAKYPDTPQKPDLLAFLKQQRVKPLTALQQEYASLFDLNKRFTLYLSYYRYEDSRERGSLLAKLKMLFEMFGVSLASNELSDYLPLLLEFLAFSEWENDDRRQDLELVFQVIEDGTYHILQNIREYENEPYLNLIRLIRNEVQNCLVKKEEI
;
A
#
# COMPACT_ATOMS: atom_id res chain seq x y z
N MET A 1 -15.53 5.23 -8.66
CA MET A 1 -15.04 6.55 -9.12
C MET A 1 -14.17 7.10 -8.01
N ILE A 2 -13.00 7.63 -8.38
CA ILE A 2 -12.02 8.18 -7.44
C ILE A 2 -12.48 9.58 -7.01
N ASP A 3 -12.41 9.84 -5.71
CA ASP A 3 -12.47 11.18 -5.15
C ASP A 3 -11.07 11.80 -5.21
N PHE A 4 -10.82 12.57 -6.27
CA PHE A 4 -9.51 13.19 -6.51
C PHE A 4 -9.17 14.29 -5.50
N GLU A 5 -10.16 14.94 -4.87
CA GLU A 5 -9.89 15.92 -3.83
C GLU A 5 -9.38 15.22 -2.57
N GLN A 6 -10.03 14.12 -2.19
CA GLN A 6 -9.60 13.31 -1.06
C GLN A 6 -8.26 12.63 -1.32
N LEU A 7 -8.04 12.12 -2.55
CA LEU A 7 -6.76 11.54 -2.95
C LEU A 7 -5.60 12.55 -2.83
N ALA A 8 -5.81 13.80 -3.26
CA ALA A 8 -4.80 14.86 -3.11
C ALA A 8 -4.44 15.11 -1.64
N ARG A 9 -5.44 15.18 -0.76
CA ARG A 9 -5.24 15.37 0.69
C ARG A 9 -4.49 14.20 1.35
N GLN A 10 -4.57 13.01 0.78
CA GLN A 10 -3.99 11.78 1.33
C GLN A 10 -2.58 11.47 0.79
N LYS A 11 -2.06 12.23 -0.19
CA LYS A 11 -0.73 11.97 -0.81
C LYS A 11 0.38 11.74 0.22
N VAL A 12 0.45 12.59 1.24
CA VAL A 12 1.45 12.45 2.31
C VAL A 12 1.24 11.17 3.13
N GLY A 13 -0.02 10.78 3.37
CA GLY A 13 -0.35 9.53 4.06
C GLY A 13 0.20 8.31 3.33
N PHE A 14 0.08 8.28 2.00
CA PHE A 14 0.59 7.16 1.19
C PHE A 14 2.11 6.97 1.28
N VAL A 15 2.89 8.04 1.49
CA VAL A 15 4.34 7.93 1.76
C VAL A 15 4.60 7.11 3.02
N TYR A 16 3.86 7.42 4.09
CA TYR A 16 4.00 6.69 5.35
C TYR A 16 3.48 5.26 5.24
N LEU A 17 2.34 5.04 4.59
CA LEU A 17 1.79 3.70 4.40
C LEU A 17 2.73 2.81 3.60
N ALA A 18 3.34 3.31 2.53
CA ALA A 18 4.35 2.60 1.77
C ALA A 18 5.52 2.17 2.67
N ARG A 19 6.01 3.09 3.50
CA ARG A 19 7.13 2.83 4.42
C ARG A 19 6.78 1.85 5.54
N LEU A 20 5.53 1.85 6.03
CA LEU A 20 5.08 0.96 7.11
C LEU A 20 4.93 -0.49 6.64
N ILE A 21 4.56 -0.70 5.37
CA ILE A 21 4.28 -2.04 4.81
C ILE A 21 5.45 -2.62 4.02
N ASP A 22 6.49 -1.84 3.74
CA ASP A 22 7.72 -2.31 3.11
C ASP A 22 8.66 -2.98 4.12
N TYR A 23 9.75 -3.58 3.62
CA TYR A 23 10.72 -4.28 4.44
C TYR A 23 11.28 -3.37 5.56
N PRO A 24 11.22 -3.79 6.84
CA PRO A 24 11.58 -2.94 7.96
C PRO A 24 13.08 -2.68 8.03
N ASP A 25 13.45 -1.42 8.27
CA ASP A 25 14.82 -0.95 8.46
C ASP A 25 14.97 -0.04 9.70
N GLU A 26 16.18 0.45 9.95
CA GLU A 26 16.48 1.29 11.12
C GLU A 26 15.69 2.60 11.13
N ALA A 27 15.37 3.15 9.96
CA ALA A 27 14.67 4.43 9.87
C ALA A 27 13.23 4.32 10.40
N LEU A 28 12.57 3.17 10.19
CA LEU A 28 11.25 2.87 10.79
C LEU A 28 11.29 2.90 12.33
N GLN A 29 12.44 2.57 12.93
CA GLN A 29 12.63 2.56 14.38
C GLN A 29 12.97 3.93 14.98
N SER A 30 13.38 4.88 14.15
CA SER A 30 13.83 6.20 14.58
C SER A 30 12.74 6.99 15.32
N ALA A 31 13.16 7.82 16.28
CA ALA A 31 12.25 8.74 16.96
C ALA A 31 11.74 9.83 16.01
N ASP A 32 12.58 10.23 15.06
CA ASP A 32 12.25 11.24 14.05
C ASP A 32 11.10 10.75 13.16
N PHE A 33 11.14 9.51 12.67
CA PHE A 33 10.05 8.96 11.86
C PHE A 33 8.70 8.93 12.61
N LEU A 34 8.71 8.59 13.91
CA LEU A 34 7.48 8.64 14.73
C LEU A 34 6.96 10.08 14.85
N ALA A 35 7.84 11.04 15.19
CA ALA A 35 7.45 12.43 15.36
C ALA A 35 6.92 13.03 14.05
N GLU A 36 7.56 12.70 12.92
CA GLU A 36 7.08 13.10 11.60
C GLU A 36 5.74 12.48 11.26
N PHE A 37 5.52 11.19 11.53
CA PHE A 37 4.22 10.54 11.33
C PHE A 37 3.12 11.23 12.16
N GLU A 38 3.36 11.47 13.45
CA GLU A 38 2.37 12.12 14.33
C GLU A 38 2.00 13.52 13.80
N ALA A 39 2.99 14.28 13.33
CA ALA A 39 2.81 15.65 12.84
C ALA A 39 2.24 15.75 11.41
N LYS A 40 2.65 14.88 10.49
CA LYS A 40 2.42 15.03 9.04
C LYS A 40 1.40 14.04 8.48
N TYR A 41 1.15 12.90 9.13
CA TYR A 41 0.14 11.96 8.65
C TYR A 41 -1.25 12.61 8.68
N PRO A 42 -2.05 12.55 7.59
CA PRO A 42 -3.38 13.15 7.51
C PRO A 42 -4.29 12.70 8.66
N ASP A 43 -5.22 13.56 9.09
CA ASP A 43 -6.17 13.20 10.14
C ASP A 43 -7.28 12.30 9.54
N THR A 44 -7.10 10.99 9.70
CA THR A 44 -8.00 9.96 9.19
C THR A 44 -8.54 9.12 10.36
N PRO A 45 -9.70 8.46 10.20
CA PRO A 45 -10.18 7.51 11.20
C PRO A 45 -9.19 6.39 11.56
N GLN A 46 -8.22 6.10 10.68
CA GLN A 46 -7.25 5.02 10.77
C GLN A 46 -5.93 5.47 11.43
N LYS A 47 -5.67 6.78 11.50
CA LYS A 47 -4.43 7.34 12.08
C LYS A 47 -4.11 6.80 13.48
N PRO A 48 -5.06 6.67 14.43
CA PRO A 48 -4.76 6.12 15.76
C PRO A 48 -4.24 4.68 15.73
N ASP A 49 -4.83 3.83 14.89
CA ASP A 49 -4.44 2.41 14.78
C ASP A 49 -3.11 2.25 14.04
N LEU A 50 -2.85 3.08 13.02
CA LEU A 50 -1.55 3.13 12.35
C LEU A 50 -0.45 3.59 13.31
N LEU A 51 -0.73 4.58 14.14
CA LEU A 51 0.20 5.05 15.17
C LEU A 51 0.48 3.96 16.22
N ALA A 52 -0.55 3.21 16.62
CA ALA A 52 -0.42 2.08 17.54
C ALA A 52 0.45 0.97 16.92
N PHE A 53 0.22 0.61 15.66
CA PHE A 53 1.06 -0.33 14.92
C PHE A 53 2.52 0.12 14.90
N LEU A 54 2.79 1.38 14.53
CA LEU A 54 4.15 1.92 14.48
C LEU A 54 4.83 1.84 15.85
N LYS A 55 4.15 2.28 16.92
CA LYS A 55 4.68 2.21 18.30
C LYS A 55 4.99 0.77 18.72
N GLN A 56 4.17 -0.21 18.31
CA GLN A 56 4.41 -1.63 18.58
C GLN A 56 5.64 -2.17 17.83
N GLN A 57 5.84 -1.81 16.55
CA GLN A 57 7.00 -2.31 15.81
C GLN A 57 8.31 -1.75 16.37
N ARG A 58 8.32 -0.48 16.79
CA ARG A 58 9.52 0.21 17.28
C ARG A 58 10.15 -0.40 18.54
N VAL A 59 9.39 -1.15 19.34
CA VAL A 59 9.90 -1.80 20.56
C VAL A 59 10.46 -3.20 20.31
N LYS A 60 10.28 -3.76 19.11
CA LYS A 60 10.83 -5.07 18.73
C LYS A 60 12.26 -4.92 18.21
N PRO A 61 13.15 -5.92 18.42
CA PRO A 61 14.43 -5.96 17.73
C PRO A 61 14.23 -5.93 16.21
N LEU A 62 15.02 -5.13 15.47
CA LEU A 62 14.88 -5.01 14.02
C LEU A 62 14.96 -6.37 13.30
N THR A 63 15.87 -7.25 13.74
CA THR A 63 16.00 -8.60 13.18
C THR A 63 14.75 -9.44 13.35
N ALA A 64 14.00 -9.25 14.44
CA ALA A 64 12.73 -9.95 14.66
C ALA A 64 11.65 -9.43 13.70
N LEU A 65 11.56 -8.11 13.49
CA LEU A 65 10.66 -7.51 12.49
C LEU A 65 10.96 -8.03 11.08
N GLN A 66 12.24 -8.04 10.71
CA GLN A 66 12.69 -8.52 9.41
C GLN A 66 12.36 -10.01 9.20
N GLN A 67 12.51 -10.83 10.25
CA GLN A 67 12.13 -12.23 10.20
C GLN A 67 10.62 -12.43 10.09
N GLU A 68 9.82 -11.67 10.87
CA GLU A 68 8.36 -11.69 10.79
C GLU A 68 7.89 -11.30 9.39
N TYR A 69 8.43 -10.20 8.84
CA TYR A 69 8.16 -9.73 7.49
C TYR A 69 8.47 -10.80 6.44
N ALA A 70 9.70 -11.32 6.42
CA ALA A 70 10.13 -12.29 5.42
C ALA A 70 9.31 -13.59 5.50
N SER A 71 8.99 -14.03 6.71
CA SER A 71 8.16 -15.23 6.93
C SER A 71 6.72 -15.04 6.41
N LEU A 72 6.18 -13.83 6.54
CA LEU A 72 4.81 -13.53 6.17
C LEU A 72 4.66 -13.20 4.68
N PHE A 73 5.49 -12.31 4.14
CA PHE A 73 5.31 -11.75 2.81
C PHE A 73 6.19 -12.40 1.74
N ASP A 74 7.45 -12.71 2.06
CA ASP A 74 8.40 -13.23 1.06
C ASP A 74 8.27 -14.74 0.88
N LEU A 75 8.11 -15.48 1.98
CA LEU A 75 8.10 -16.93 1.98
C LEU A 75 6.71 -17.55 1.90
N ASN A 76 5.65 -16.76 2.07
CA ASN A 76 4.27 -17.25 2.09
C ASN A 76 3.42 -16.61 0.99
N LYS A 77 3.24 -17.37 -0.09
CA LYS A 77 2.43 -16.98 -1.26
C LYS A 77 0.98 -16.59 -0.93
N ARG A 78 0.42 -16.99 0.23
CA ARG A 78 -0.92 -16.56 0.66
C ARG A 78 -0.98 -15.05 0.96
N PHE A 79 0.14 -14.43 1.29
CA PHE A 79 0.19 -13.02 1.72
C PHE A 79 1.17 -12.16 0.93
N THR A 80 1.71 -12.66 -0.18
CA THR A 80 2.62 -11.89 -1.05
C THR A 80 2.10 -10.48 -1.38
N LEU A 81 2.99 -9.48 -1.34
CA LEU A 81 2.64 -8.09 -1.63
C LEU A 81 2.62 -7.76 -3.13
N TYR A 82 2.84 -8.74 -4.01
CA TYR A 82 2.64 -8.60 -5.46
C TYR A 82 1.18 -8.89 -5.81
N LEU A 83 0.38 -7.83 -5.80
CA LEU A 83 -1.07 -7.93 -5.67
C LEU A 83 -1.78 -8.61 -6.85
N SER A 84 -1.21 -8.53 -8.06
CA SER A 84 -1.81 -9.18 -9.22
C SER A 84 -1.58 -10.69 -9.25
N TYR A 85 -0.65 -11.21 -8.43
CA TYR A 85 -0.34 -12.63 -8.35
C TYR A 85 -1.57 -13.47 -7.97
N TYR A 86 -2.43 -12.97 -7.07
CA TYR A 86 -3.61 -13.71 -6.59
C TYR A 86 -4.60 -14.09 -7.68
N ARG A 87 -4.67 -13.28 -8.74
CA ARG A 87 -5.60 -13.50 -9.85
C ARG A 87 -4.95 -14.20 -11.03
N TYR A 88 -3.67 -13.90 -11.27
CA TYR A 88 -3.02 -14.23 -12.53
C TYR A 88 -1.80 -15.14 -12.39
N GLU A 89 -1.31 -15.39 -11.18
CA GLU A 89 -0.10 -16.19 -10.91
C GLU A 89 1.04 -15.82 -11.87
N ASP A 90 1.66 -16.77 -12.57
CA ASP A 90 2.75 -16.53 -13.54
C ASP A 90 2.25 -16.46 -15.00
N SER A 91 0.98 -16.10 -15.21
CA SER A 91 0.38 -16.04 -16.54
C SER A 91 0.87 -14.88 -17.41
N ARG A 92 0.64 -15.00 -18.72
CA ARG A 92 0.93 -13.95 -19.70
C ARG A 92 0.08 -12.69 -19.46
N GLU A 93 -1.13 -12.89 -18.97
CA GLU A 93 -2.08 -11.84 -18.58
C GLU A 93 -1.49 -10.99 -17.46
N ARG A 94 -0.82 -11.60 -16.46
CA ARG A 94 -0.08 -10.85 -15.43
C ARG A 94 0.99 -9.97 -16.06
N GLY A 95 1.81 -10.53 -16.96
CA GLY A 95 2.87 -9.78 -17.64
C GLY A 95 2.32 -8.55 -18.39
N SER A 96 1.14 -8.68 -19.00
CA SER A 96 0.48 -7.57 -19.70
C SER A 96 -0.02 -6.48 -18.73
N LEU A 97 -0.55 -6.89 -17.57
CA LEU A 97 -0.97 -5.96 -16.52
C LEU A 97 0.23 -5.21 -15.92
N LEU A 98 1.34 -5.91 -15.66
CA LEU A 98 2.58 -5.29 -15.16
C LEU A 98 3.12 -4.25 -16.15
N ALA A 99 3.14 -4.57 -17.45
CA ALA A 99 3.53 -3.60 -18.47
C ALA A 99 2.61 -2.37 -18.47
N LYS A 100 1.29 -2.55 -18.32
CA LYS A 100 0.32 -1.45 -18.25
C LYS A 100 0.53 -0.57 -17.02
N LEU A 101 0.75 -1.16 -15.85
CA LEU A 101 1.05 -0.42 -14.61
C LEU A 101 2.36 0.38 -14.74
N LYS A 102 3.41 -0.21 -15.32
CA LYS A 102 4.66 0.50 -15.59
C LYS A 102 4.47 1.70 -16.51
N MET A 103 3.71 1.54 -17.60
CA MET A 103 3.37 2.66 -18.49
C MET A 103 2.61 3.75 -17.74
N LEU A 104 1.69 3.36 -16.84
CA LEU A 104 0.95 4.30 -16.01
C LEU A 104 1.86 5.10 -15.07
N PHE A 105 2.85 4.45 -14.45
CA PHE A 105 3.84 5.11 -13.60
C PHE A 105 4.59 6.19 -14.38
N GLU A 106 5.15 5.81 -15.53
CA GLU A 106 5.88 6.72 -16.41
C GLU A 106 4.99 7.87 -16.92
N MET A 107 3.73 7.57 -17.22
CA MET A 107 2.75 8.54 -17.70
C MET A 107 2.48 9.68 -16.72
N PHE A 108 2.55 9.41 -15.42
CA PHE A 108 2.35 10.39 -14.35
C PHE A 108 3.65 10.75 -13.63
N GLY A 109 4.79 10.65 -14.32
CA GLY A 109 6.07 11.20 -13.85
C GLY A 109 6.80 10.35 -12.80
N VAL A 110 6.36 9.11 -12.54
CA VAL A 110 7.00 8.21 -11.58
C VAL A 110 7.88 7.21 -12.32
N SER A 111 9.18 7.24 -12.05
CA SER A 111 10.12 6.23 -12.55
C SER A 111 10.29 5.11 -11.52
N LEU A 112 10.16 3.86 -11.96
CA LEU A 112 10.52 2.70 -11.15
C LEU A 112 12.04 2.62 -11.04
N ALA A 113 12.59 2.91 -9.86
CA ALA A 113 14.03 2.82 -9.61
C ALA A 113 14.48 1.43 -9.12
N SER A 114 13.53 0.54 -8.78
CA SER A 114 13.81 -0.74 -8.15
C SER A 114 13.72 -1.94 -9.12
N ASN A 115 14.27 -3.08 -8.70
CA ASN A 115 14.07 -4.38 -9.34
C ASN A 115 12.69 -4.98 -9.05
N GLU A 116 11.79 -4.23 -8.41
CA GLU A 116 10.47 -4.69 -8.03
C GLU A 116 9.49 -4.64 -9.21
N LEU A 117 8.46 -5.49 -9.13
CA LEU A 117 7.37 -5.48 -10.09
C LEU A 117 6.41 -4.33 -9.78
N SER A 118 5.80 -3.78 -10.83
CA SER A 118 4.92 -2.61 -10.73
C SER A 118 3.60 -2.87 -9.98
N ASP A 119 3.32 -4.11 -9.59
CA ASP A 119 2.17 -4.50 -8.74
C ASP A 119 2.54 -4.73 -7.27
N TYR A 120 3.78 -4.43 -6.87
CA TYR A 120 4.21 -4.47 -5.48
C TYR A 120 3.49 -3.36 -4.67
N LEU A 121 2.83 -3.73 -3.57
CA LEU A 121 1.99 -2.82 -2.80
C LEU A 121 2.71 -1.54 -2.35
N PRO A 122 3.92 -1.56 -1.76
CA PRO A 122 4.66 -0.35 -1.44
C PRO A 122 4.83 0.60 -2.64
N LEU A 123 5.18 0.08 -3.82
CA LEU A 123 5.34 0.90 -5.03
C LEU A 123 4.02 1.51 -5.51
N LEU A 124 2.91 0.79 -5.39
CA LEU A 124 1.60 1.33 -5.74
C LEU A 124 1.21 2.49 -4.80
N LEU A 125 1.53 2.38 -3.51
CA LEU A 125 1.31 3.45 -2.53
C LEU A 125 2.23 4.65 -2.80
N GLU A 126 3.51 4.43 -3.08
CA GLU A 126 4.43 5.49 -3.51
C GLU A 126 3.94 6.19 -4.79
N PHE A 127 3.44 5.42 -5.76
CA PHE A 127 2.84 5.98 -6.96
C PHE A 127 1.67 6.90 -6.60
N LEU A 128 0.74 6.50 -5.71
CA LEU A 128 -0.36 7.37 -5.28
C LEU A 128 0.14 8.66 -4.58
N ALA A 129 1.28 8.59 -3.88
CA ALA A 129 1.87 9.74 -3.21
C ALA A 129 2.53 10.74 -4.18
N PHE A 130 3.29 10.23 -5.16
CA PHE A 130 4.21 11.05 -5.97
C PHE A 130 3.75 11.31 -7.41
N SER A 131 2.72 10.61 -7.89
CA SER A 131 2.25 10.78 -9.26
C SER A 131 1.60 12.16 -9.53
N GLU A 132 1.86 12.68 -10.72
CA GLU A 132 1.42 14.00 -11.19
C GLU A 132 0.10 13.93 -11.97
N TRP A 133 -1.00 13.55 -11.30
CA TRP A 133 -2.31 13.36 -11.96
C TRP A 133 -3.30 14.54 -11.82
N GLU A 134 -3.05 15.51 -10.93
CA GLU A 134 -4.06 16.51 -10.52
C GLU A 134 -4.62 17.33 -11.69
N ASN A 135 -3.76 17.69 -12.64
CA ASN A 135 -4.08 18.49 -13.83
C ASN A 135 -3.97 17.68 -15.13
N ASP A 136 -4.03 16.35 -15.07
CA ASP A 136 -3.91 15.48 -16.22
C ASP A 136 -5.28 14.91 -16.62
N ASP A 137 -5.69 15.09 -17.87
CA ASP A 137 -6.97 14.60 -18.41
C ASP A 137 -7.11 13.07 -18.32
N ARG A 138 -5.98 12.36 -18.23
CA ARG A 138 -5.90 10.90 -18.13
C ARG A 138 -6.01 10.40 -16.70
N ARG A 139 -6.20 11.26 -15.70
CA ARG A 139 -6.26 10.87 -14.27
C ARG A 139 -7.24 9.75 -13.95
N GLN A 140 -8.25 9.51 -14.79
CA GLN A 140 -9.15 8.36 -14.63
C GLN A 140 -8.44 7.01 -14.80
N ASP A 141 -7.30 6.96 -15.49
CA ASP A 141 -6.50 5.74 -15.64
C ASP A 141 -5.93 5.25 -14.30
N LEU A 142 -5.92 6.08 -13.25
CA LEU A 142 -5.59 5.67 -11.87
C LEU A 142 -6.56 4.60 -11.35
N GLU A 143 -7.76 4.45 -11.92
CA GLU A 143 -8.69 3.38 -11.54
C GLU A 143 -8.05 1.99 -11.57
N LEU A 144 -7.08 1.77 -12.46
CA LEU A 144 -6.33 0.51 -12.51
C LEU A 144 -5.55 0.25 -11.22
N VAL A 145 -4.89 1.28 -10.66
CA VAL A 145 -4.12 1.15 -9.41
C VAL A 145 -5.03 0.81 -8.25
N PHE A 146 -6.16 1.52 -8.15
CA PHE A 146 -7.17 1.24 -7.13
C PHE A 146 -7.73 -0.18 -7.26
N GLN A 147 -8.02 -0.64 -8.48
CA GLN A 147 -8.49 -2.02 -8.72
C GLN A 147 -7.45 -3.06 -8.28
N VAL A 148 -6.17 -2.86 -8.61
CA VAL A 148 -5.10 -3.79 -8.22
C VAL A 148 -4.92 -3.82 -6.71
N ILE A 149 -4.93 -2.66 -6.04
CA ILE A 149 -4.86 -2.59 -4.58
C ILE A 149 -6.07 -3.26 -3.93
N GLU A 150 -7.28 -2.93 -4.40
CA GLU A 150 -8.51 -3.51 -3.88
C GLU A 150 -8.56 -5.03 -4.06
N ASP A 151 -8.31 -5.55 -5.26
CA ASP A 151 -8.39 -7.00 -5.52
C ASP A 151 -7.32 -7.74 -4.69
N GLY A 152 -6.07 -7.28 -4.71
CA GLY A 152 -4.98 -7.96 -4.01
C GLY A 152 -5.12 -7.93 -2.48
N THR A 153 -5.44 -6.77 -1.90
CA THR A 153 -5.64 -6.67 -0.44
C THR A 153 -6.88 -7.43 0.02
N TYR A 154 -7.92 -7.52 -0.80
CA TYR A 154 -9.07 -8.37 -0.51
C TYR A 154 -8.65 -9.85 -0.44
N HIS A 155 -7.88 -10.33 -1.41
CA HIS A 155 -7.38 -11.71 -1.41
C HIS A 155 -6.47 -12.02 -0.21
N ILE A 156 -5.57 -11.10 0.17
CA ILE A 156 -4.77 -11.21 1.40
C ILE A 156 -5.70 -11.41 2.61
N LEU A 157 -6.72 -10.54 2.74
CA LEU A 157 -7.62 -10.53 3.89
C LEU A 157 -8.57 -11.74 3.96
N GLN A 158 -8.84 -12.42 2.84
CA GLN A 158 -9.59 -13.68 2.86
C GLN A 158 -8.82 -14.84 3.50
N ASN A 159 -7.48 -14.75 3.58
CA ASN A 159 -6.62 -15.82 4.09
C ASN A 159 -6.23 -15.67 5.58
N ILE A 160 -6.84 -14.74 6.32
CA ILE A 160 -6.36 -14.32 7.66
C ILE A 160 -6.72 -15.25 8.81
N ARG A 161 -7.56 -16.27 8.63
CA ARG A 161 -8.17 -17.03 9.75
C ARG A 161 -7.16 -17.60 10.77
N GLU A 162 -6.00 -18.06 10.30
CA GLU A 162 -4.93 -18.60 11.16
C GLU A 162 -3.98 -17.51 11.71
N TYR A 163 -4.16 -16.28 11.24
CA TYR A 163 -3.28 -15.12 11.44
C TYR A 163 -4.07 -13.89 11.93
N GLU A 164 -5.22 -14.08 12.57
CA GLU A 164 -6.13 -12.97 12.94
C GLU A 164 -5.46 -11.90 13.82
N ASN A 165 -4.43 -12.29 14.58
CA ASN A 165 -3.68 -11.40 15.46
C ASN A 165 -2.37 -10.88 14.85
N GLU A 166 -2.09 -11.16 13.57
CA GLU A 166 -0.85 -10.73 12.92
C GLU A 166 -0.85 -9.22 12.62
N PRO A 167 0.04 -8.42 13.24
CA PRO A 167 0.06 -6.97 13.09
C PRO A 167 0.16 -6.49 11.64
N TYR A 168 0.93 -7.15 10.78
CA TYR A 168 1.06 -6.77 9.38
C TYR A 168 -0.24 -7.00 8.58
N LEU A 169 -1.02 -8.04 8.88
CA LEU A 169 -2.32 -8.24 8.23
C LEU A 169 -3.36 -7.22 8.70
N ASN A 170 -3.26 -6.78 9.96
CA ASN A 170 -4.03 -5.63 10.42
C ASN A 170 -3.60 -4.34 9.68
N LEU A 171 -2.31 -4.14 9.43
CA LEU A 171 -1.82 -3.01 8.63
C LEU A 171 -2.37 -3.04 7.20
N ILE A 172 -2.43 -4.20 6.54
CA ILE A 172 -3.08 -4.35 5.22
C ILE A 172 -4.54 -3.90 5.26
N ARG A 173 -5.29 -4.26 6.31
CA ARG A 173 -6.67 -3.81 6.51
C ARG A 173 -6.76 -2.29 6.64
N LEU A 174 -5.86 -1.66 7.39
CA LEU A 174 -5.82 -0.21 7.55
C LEU A 174 -5.49 0.49 6.23
N ILE A 175 -4.49 0.01 5.49
CA ILE A 175 -4.12 0.52 4.16
C ILE A 175 -5.29 0.42 3.19
N ARG A 176 -5.96 -0.73 3.14
CA ARG A 176 -7.16 -0.91 2.30
C ARG A 176 -8.22 0.14 2.64
N ASN A 177 -8.50 0.37 3.92
CA ASN A 177 -9.48 1.37 4.32
C ASN A 177 -9.08 2.80 3.90
N GLU A 178 -7.79 3.14 3.96
CA GLU A 178 -7.29 4.46 3.51
C GLU A 178 -7.41 4.65 2.00
N VAL A 179 -7.17 3.61 1.22
CA VAL A 179 -7.41 3.61 -0.23
C VAL A 179 -8.90 3.74 -0.52
N GLN A 180 -9.76 3.01 0.21
CA GLN A 180 -11.22 3.12 0.08
C GLN A 180 -11.77 4.50 0.48
N ASN A 181 -11.14 5.20 1.43
CA ASN A 181 -11.50 6.57 1.78
C ASN A 181 -11.34 7.54 0.58
N CYS A 182 -10.54 7.20 -0.42
CA CYS A 182 -10.36 7.99 -1.64
C CYS A 182 -11.34 7.60 -2.76
N LEU A 183 -12.34 6.76 -2.48
CA LEU A 183 -13.39 6.38 -3.44
C LEU A 183 -14.71 7.03 -3.05
N VAL A 184 -15.46 7.48 -4.06
CA VAL A 184 -16.82 8.00 -3.85
C VAL A 184 -17.70 6.85 -3.38
N LYS A 185 -18.26 6.96 -2.17
CA LYS A 185 -19.28 6.03 -1.68
C LYS A 185 -20.47 6.11 -2.62
N LYS A 186 -20.82 5.00 -3.29
CA LYS A 186 -22.10 4.91 -3.97
C LYS A 186 -23.16 4.97 -2.88
N GLU A 187 -24.00 6.00 -2.88
CA GLU A 187 -25.26 5.95 -2.14
C GLU A 187 -26.02 4.72 -2.67
N GLU A 188 -26.30 3.77 -1.79
CA GLU A 188 -27.24 2.70 -2.09
C GLU A 188 -28.61 3.36 -2.31
N ILE A 189 -29.10 3.32 -3.55
CA ILE A 189 -30.45 3.73 -3.93
C ILE A 189 -31.44 2.64 -3.51
#